data_AF-A0A1V6EEJ5-F1
#
_entry.id   AF-A0A1V6EEJ5-F1
#
_cell.length_a   1.000
_cell.length_b   1.000
_cell.length_c   1.000
_cell.angle_alpha   90.00
_cell.angle_beta   90.00
_cell.angle_gamma   90.00
#
_symmetry.space_group_name_H-M   'P 1'
#
loop_
_entity.id
_entity.type
_entity.pdbx_description
1 polymer ?
#
loop_
_entity_poly.entity_id
_entity_poly.type
_entity_poly.pdbx_seq_one_letter_code
_entity_poly.pdbx_strand_id
1 'polypeptide(L)'
;MRDIQTTDFAFIDTFDRDNKAFFIRVVSEVMDILHQYEDNEFFLKGKENLLSFPDFKELSEVKSIFDAFSREMELSELLLCPTDDAFSVSIGNEIKNENFNKLSIAKHTYDLGAEGKITFAVAGPTRMDYRKVMNSLNYMETILGDIIYDKNDKKEVQ
;
A
#
# COMPACT_ATOMS: atom_id res chain seq x y z
N MET A 1 9.11 25.92 5.58
CA MET A 1 9.59 24.55 5.84
C MET A 1 8.84 24.10 7.09
N ARG A 2 7.62 23.56 6.95
CA ARG A 2 6.98 22.86 8.06
C ARG A 2 7.50 21.44 7.96
N ASP A 3 8.27 21.06 8.96
CA ASP A 3 8.85 19.74 9.04
C ASP A 3 7.74 18.69 9.07
N ILE A 4 7.96 17.54 8.43
CA ILE A 4 7.15 16.31 8.52
C ILE A 4 7.12 15.76 9.98
N GLN A 5 7.61 16.53 10.95
CA GLN A 5 7.67 16.23 12.38
C GLN A 5 6.35 16.51 13.13
N THR A 6 5.34 17.12 12.50
CA THR A 6 4.06 17.44 13.16
C THR A 6 2.94 16.42 12.96
N THR A 7 3.16 15.34 12.20
CA THR A 7 2.26 14.17 12.31
C THR A 7 2.51 13.55 13.68
N ASP A 8 1.50 13.55 14.56
CA ASP A 8 1.63 12.99 15.90
C ASP A 8 1.81 11.46 15.83
N PHE A 9 3.06 11.04 15.77
CA PHE A 9 3.46 9.65 15.80
C PHE A 9 3.43 9.06 17.22
N ALA A 10 2.96 9.77 18.25
CA ALA A 10 2.89 9.23 19.62
C ALA A 10 2.00 7.97 19.70
N PHE A 11 1.03 7.83 18.80
CA PHE A 11 0.26 6.58 18.69
C PHE A 11 1.10 5.41 18.14
N ILE A 12 2.21 5.65 17.43
CA ILE A 12 3.14 4.56 17.03
C ILE A 12 3.63 3.79 18.28
N ASP A 13 3.80 4.49 19.41
CA ASP A 13 4.22 3.87 20.67
C ASP A 13 3.15 2.98 21.29
N THR A 14 1.91 3.01 20.79
CA THR A 14 0.84 2.08 21.17
C THR A 14 0.92 0.75 20.43
N PHE A 15 1.67 0.67 19.32
CA PHE A 15 1.95 -0.60 18.66
C PHE A 15 2.97 -1.39 19.47
N ASP A 16 2.76 -2.70 19.58
CA ASP A 16 3.83 -3.60 19.99
C ASP A 16 5.05 -3.48 19.05
N ARG A 17 6.21 -3.93 19.52
CA ARG A 17 7.49 -3.77 18.82
C ARG A 17 7.45 -4.32 17.39
N ASP A 18 6.78 -5.45 17.17
CA ASP A 18 6.76 -6.13 15.87
C ASP A 18 5.84 -5.39 14.89
N ASN A 19 4.72 -4.87 15.38
CA ASN A 19 3.80 -4.05 14.58
C ASN A 19 4.40 -2.69 14.26
N LYS A 20 5.12 -2.08 15.21
CA LYS A 20 5.86 -0.84 15.01
C LYS A 20 6.91 -0.95 13.89
N ALA A 21 7.71 -2.02 13.88
CA ALA A 21 8.76 -2.20 12.87
C ALA A 21 8.19 -2.35 11.45
N PHE A 22 7.13 -3.15 11.30
CA PHE A 22 6.44 -3.30 10.01
C PHE A 22 5.80 -2.00 9.56
N PHE A 23 5.14 -1.30 10.49
CA PHE A 23 4.50 -0.03 10.22
C PHE A 23 5.49 1.02 9.72
N ILE A 24 6.61 1.22 10.43
CA ILE A 24 7.68 2.14 10.02
C ILE A 24 8.19 1.79 8.62
N ARG A 25 8.36 0.50 8.31
CA ARG A 25 8.80 0.07 6.98
C ARG A 25 7.81 0.47 5.89
N VAL A 26 6.51 0.18 6.08
CA VAL A 26 5.46 0.50 5.09
C VAL A 26 5.40 2.01 4.85
N VAL A 27 5.40 2.81 5.92
CA VAL A 27 5.37 4.27 5.82
C VAL A 27 6.59 4.81 5.09
N SER A 28 7.80 4.37 5.47
CA SER A 28 9.04 4.85 4.85
C SER A 28 9.02 4.62 3.33
N GLU A 29 8.60 3.43 2.90
CA GLU A 29 8.58 3.09 1.46
C GLU A 29 7.61 3.97 0.68
N VAL A 30 6.45 4.28 1.26
CA VAL A 30 5.47 5.17 0.65
C VAL A 30 5.92 6.62 0.67
N MET A 31 6.52 7.11 1.77
CA MET A 31 7.07 8.47 1.82
C MET A 31 8.12 8.67 0.74
N ASP A 32 8.99 7.68 0.52
CA ASP A 32 9.98 7.73 -0.55
C ASP A 32 9.33 7.83 -1.94
N ILE A 33 8.22 7.11 -2.17
CA ILE A 33 7.46 7.19 -3.42
C ILE A 33 6.85 8.58 -3.60
N LEU A 34 6.19 9.11 -2.55
CA LEU A 34 5.49 10.39 -2.59
C LEU A 34 6.43 11.59 -2.76
N HIS A 35 7.67 11.51 -2.24
CA HIS A 35 8.66 12.58 -2.39
C HIS A 35 9.28 12.65 -3.78
N GLN A 36 9.24 11.56 -4.56
CA GLN A 36 9.99 11.50 -5.81
C GLN A 36 9.21 11.98 -7.03
N TYR A 37 7.87 12.10 -7.00
CA TYR A 37 7.09 12.27 -8.24
C TYR A 37 5.82 13.14 -8.13
N GLU A 38 5.42 13.70 -9.28
CA GLU A 38 4.36 14.71 -9.40
C GLU A 38 3.05 14.27 -10.06
N ASP A 39 2.90 13.12 -10.73
CA ASP A 39 1.59 12.69 -11.26
C ASP A 39 1.46 11.19 -11.63
N ASN A 40 0.26 10.62 -11.43
CA ASN A 40 -0.34 9.43 -12.07
C ASN A 40 0.54 8.20 -12.36
N GLU A 41 1.35 7.75 -11.41
CA GLU A 41 2.16 6.53 -11.57
C GLU A 41 1.74 5.40 -10.63
N PHE A 42 1.73 4.18 -11.19
CA PHE A 42 1.57 2.94 -10.43
C PHE A 42 2.93 2.56 -9.82
N PHE A 43 2.98 2.37 -8.50
CA PHE A 43 4.21 2.01 -7.81
C PHE A 43 4.08 0.65 -7.13
N LEU A 44 5.06 -0.23 -7.40
CA LEU A 44 5.20 -1.51 -6.73
C LEU A 44 6.59 -1.63 -6.12
N LYS A 45 6.64 -1.81 -4.79
CA LYS A 45 7.87 -2.06 -4.04
C LYS A 45 7.74 -3.31 -3.17
N GLY A 46 8.88 -3.91 -2.84
CA GLY A 46 8.93 -5.00 -1.87
C GLY A 46 8.52 -6.37 -2.41
N LYS A 47 8.45 -6.57 -3.73
CA LYS A 47 8.12 -7.88 -4.35
C LYS A 47 9.08 -8.99 -3.91
N GLU A 48 10.35 -8.65 -3.72
CA GLU A 48 11.41 -9.52 -3.19
C GLU A 48 11.13 -10.02 -1.77
N ASN A 49 10.31 -9.30 -0.98
CA ASN A 49 9.93 -9.75 0.36
C ASN A 49 9.09 -11.04 0.32
N LEU A 50 8.39 -11.31 -0.78
CA LEU A 50 7.64 -12.57 -0.93
C LEU A 50 8.57 -13.78 -0.82
N LEU A 51 9.82 -13.67 -1.28
CA LEU A 51 10.80 -14.77 -1.22
C LEU A 51 11.16 -15.18 0.21
N SER A 52 10.85 -14.34 1.20
CA SER A 52 11.11 -14.64 2.61
C SER A 52 10.01 -15.50 3.26
N PHE A 53 8.86 -15.67 2.60
CA PHE A 53 7.76 -16.46 3.13
C PHE A 53 7.84 -17.93 2.70
N PRO A 54 7.51 -18.86 3.61
CA PRO A 54 7.59 -20.30 3.33
C PRO A 54 6.55 -20.77 2.29
N ASP A 55 5.53 -19.96 2.01
CA ASP A 55 4.48 -20.25 1.03
C ASP A 55 4.98 -20.20 -0.43
N PHE A 56 6.11 -19.50 -0.69
CA PHE A 56 6.64 -19.28 -2.04
C PHE A 56 7.98 -20.02 -2.26
N LYS A 57 7.95 -21.36 -2.20
CA LYS A 57 9.14 -22.22 -2.38
C LYS A 57 9.36 -22.68 -3.83
N GLU A 58 8.28 -22.74 -4.61
CA GLU A 58 8.35 -23.20 -5.99
C GLU A 58 8.77 -22.05 -6.92
N LEU A 59 9.91 -22.21 -7.59
CA LEU A 59 10.47 -21.17 -8.45
C LEU A 59 9.52 -20.78 -9.61
N SER A 60 8.81 -21.76 -10.16
CA SER A 60 7.84 -21.55 -11.25
C SER A 60 6.69 -20.63 -10.82
N GLU A 61 6.21 -20.80 -9.60
CA GLU A 61 5.16 -19.99 -9.00
C GLU A 61 5.65 -18.58 -8.68
N VAL A 62 6.81 -18.46 -8.03
CA VAL A 62 7.44 -17.17 -7.74
C VAL A 62 7.64 -16.38 -9.03
N LYS A 63 8.12 -17.05 -10.09
CA LYS A 63 8.31 -16.42 -11.40
C LYS A 63 6.99 -15.93 -11.99
N SER A 64 5.93 -16.74 -11.94
CA SER A 64 4.59 -16.35 -12.41
C SER A 64 4.05 -15.12 -11.67
N ILE A 65 4.22 -15.05 -10.35
CA ILE A 65 3.83 -13.87 -9.55
C ILE A 65 4.64 -12.64 -9.95
N PHE A 66 5.96 -12.77 -10.10
CA PHE A 66 6.85 -11.66 -10.45
C PHE A 66 6.63 -11.15 -11.87
N ASP A 67 6.34 -12.05 -12.81
CA ASP A 67 5.97 -11.71 -14.18
C ASP A 67 4.64 -10.94 -14.18
N ALA A 68 3.65 -11.38 -13.40
CA ALA A 68 2.39 -10.67 -13.22
C ALA A 68 2.58 -9.30 -12.55
N PHE A 69 3.49 -9.18 -11.58
CA PHE A 69 3.86 -7.91 -10.95
C PHE A 69 4.54 -6.92 -11.89
N SER A 70 5.09 -7.40 -13.01
CA SER A 70 5.71 -6.53 -14.02
C SER A 70 4.69 -6.02 -15.05
N ARG A 71 3.43 -6.47 -14.97
CA ARG A 71 2.33 -6.03 -15.85
C ARG A 71 1.50 -4.96 -15.14
N GLU A 72 1.98 -3.72 -15.23
CA GLU A 72 1.38 -2.55 -14.57
C GLU A 72 -0.11 -2.38 -14.88
N MET A 73 -0.52 -2.57 -16.13
CA MET A 73 -1.93 -2.47 -16.54
C MET A 73 -2.82 -3.46 -15.77
N GLU A 74 -2.45 -4.75 -15.75
CA GLU A 74 -3.23 -5.78 -15.04
C GLU A 74 -3.34 -5.51 -13.53
N LEU A 75 -2.25 -5.03 -12.93
CA LEU A 75 -2.23 -4.67 -11.51
C LEU A 75 -3.04 -3.41 -11.24
N SER A 76 -2.92 -2.40 -12.09
CA SER A 76 -3.67 -1.16 -11.95
C SER A 76 -5.17 -1.43 -12.01
N GLU A 77 -5.64 -2.27 -12.93
CA GLU A 77 -7.05 -2.66 -13.03
C GLU A 77 -7.53 -3.41 -11.79
N LEU A 78 -6.71 -4.31 -11.25
CA LEU A 78 -7.00 -5.02 -10.01
C LEU A 78 -7.14 -4.08 -8.81
N LEU A 79 -6.24 -3.09 -8.70
CA LEU A 79 -6.26 -2.11 -7.61
C LEU A 79 -7.36 -1.06 -7.77
N LEU A 80 -7.63 -0.60 -8.99
CA LEU A 80 -8.65 0.41 -9.29
C LEU A 80 -10.07 -0.17 -9.40
N CYS A 81 -10.21 -1.50 -9.36
CA CYS A 81 -11.52 -2.14 -9.35
C CYS A 81 -12.38 -1.56 -8.21
N PRO A 82 -13.57 -1.00 -8.52
CA PRO A 82 -14.38 -0.30 -7.54
C PRO A 82 -14.85 -1.27 -6.45
N THR A 83 -14.76 -0.82 -5.20
CA THR A 83 -15.23 -1.51 -4.01
C THR A 83 -16.23 -0.62 -3.28
N ASP A 84 -17.25 -1.22 -2.67
CA ASP A 84 -18.26 -0.47 -1.91
C ASP A 84 -17.65 0.15 -0.64
N ASP A 85 -16.63 -0.50 -0.08
CA ASP A 85 -15.89 -0.04 1.08
C ASP A 85 -14.55 0.61 0.68
N ALA A 86 -14.13 1.62 1.44
CA ALA A 86 -12.81 2.23 1.29
C ALA A 86 -11.67 1.23 1.57
N PHE A 87 -11.95 0.27 2.46
CA PHE A 87 -11.06 -0.84 2.79
C PHE A 87 -11.54 -2.13 2.12
N SER A 88 -10.66 -2.90 1.51
CA SER A 88 -11.01 -4.24 1.00
C SER A 88 -9.87 -5.24 1.11
N VAL A 89 -10.21 -6.51 1.29
CA VAL A 89 -9.24 -7.62 1.22
C VAL A 89 -9.76 -8.61 0.18
N SER A 90 -8.88 -8.99 -0.75
CA SER A 90 -9.14 -10.10 -1.67
C SER A 90 -8.15 -11.22 -1.40
N ILE A 91 -8.66 -12.43 -1.16
CA ILE A 91 -7.89 -13.57 -0.69
C ILE A 91 -7.88 -14.66 -1.78
N GLY A 92 -6.69 -14.91 -2.32
CA GLY A 92 -6.43 -16.01 -3.24
C GLY A 92 -7.38 -16.03 -4.42
N ASN A 93 -8.24 -17.06 -4.50
CA ASN A 93 -9.16 -17.28 -5.62
C ASN A 93 -10.25 -16.20 -5.78
N GLU A 94 -10.42 -15.30 -4.79
CA GLU A 94 -11.27 -14.11 -4.96
C GLU A 94 -10.66 -13.12 -5.97
N ILE A 95 -9.33 -13.15 -6.10
CA ILE A 95 -8.60 -12.39 -7.11
C ILE A 95 -8.81 -13.12 -8.44
N LYS A 96 -9.51 -12.48 -9.38
CA LYS A 96 -9.82 -13.05 -10.71
C LYS A 96 -8.59 -13.05 -11.65
N ASN A 97 -7.44 -13.48 -11.15
CA ASN A 97 -6.19 -13.65 -11.87
C ASN A 97 -5.41 -14.82 -11.25
N GLU A 98 -5.23 -15.89 -12.01
CA GLU A 98 -4.62 -17.13 -11.51
C GLU A 98 -3.19 -16.96 -10.99
N ASN A 99 -2.46 -15.97 -11.51
CA ASN A 99 -1.10 -15.65 -11.05
C ASN A 99 -1.09 -15.10 -9.61
N PHE A 100 -2.24 -14.66 -9.08
CA PHE A 100 -2.37 -14.08 -7.75
C PHE A 100 -3.16 -14.96 -6.77
N ASN A 101 -3.54 -16.18 -7.14
CA ASN A 101 -4.34 -17.09 -6.29
C ASN A 101 -3.69 -17.48 -4.95
N LYS A 102 -2.38 -17.25 -4.81
CA LYS A 102 -1.64 -17.49 -3.55
C LYS A 102 -1.33 -16.22 -2.77
N LEU A 103 -1.78 -15.07 -3.27
CA LEU A 103 -1.67 -13.80 -2.58
C LEU A 103 -2.98 -13.45 -1.87
N SER A 104 -2.86 -12.65 -0.82
CA SER A 104 -3.90 -11.75 -0.39
C SER A 104 -3.50 -10.33 -0.74
N ILE A 105 -4.46 -9.53 -1.19
CA ILE A 105 -4.27 -8.12 -1.49
C ILE A 105 -5.18 -7.34 -0.55
N ALA A 106 -4.56 -6.60 0.36
CA ALA A 106 -5.22 -5.66 1.25
C ALA A 106 -5.14 -4.25 0.65
N LYS A 107 -6.31 -3.77 0.27
CA LYS A 107 -6.76 -2.48 -0.25
C LYS A 107 -7.10 -1.34 0.70
N HIS A 108 -6.57 -0.13 0.55
CA HIS A 108 -7.30 1.07 0.98
C HIS A 108 -7.30 2.14 -0.09
N THR A 109 -8.48 2.55 -0.54
CA THR A 109 -8.69 3.64 -1.49
C THR A 109 -9.13 4.90 -0.77
N TYR A 110 -8.41 5.99 -1.01
CA TYR A 110 -8.69 7.33 -0.53
C TYR A 110 -9.27 8.17 -1.66
N ASP A 111 -10.43 8.77 -1.40
CA ASP A 111 -11.11 9.65 -2.36
C ASP A 111 -10.80 11.10 -2.01
N LEU A 112 -10.05 11.77 -2.89
CA LEU A 112 -9.67 13.18 -2.75
C LEU A 112 -10.66 14.10 -3.49
N GLY A 113 -11.81 13.58 -3.89
CA GLY A 113 -12.82 14.32 -4.64
C GLY A 113 -12.31 14.75 -6.00
N ALA A 114 -12.13 16.06 -6.20
CA ALA A 114 -11.71 16.62 -7.48
C ALA A 114 -10.27 16.28 -7.88
N GLU A 115 -9.41 15.94 -6.90
CA GLU A 115 -8.00 15.58 -7.14
C GLU A 115 -7.81 14.10 -7.49
N GLY A 116 -8.89 13.30 -7.50
CA GLY A 116 -8.87 11.89 -7.88
C GLY A 116 -8.82 10.94 -6.70
N LYS A 117 -8.31 9.72 -6.93
CA LYS A 117 -8.25 8.66 -5.91
C LYS A 117 -6.82 8.16 -5.75
N ILE A 118 -6.42 7.88 -4.52
CA ILE A 118 -5.15 7.23 -4.20
C ILE A 118 -5.43 5.88 -3.56
N THR A 119 -4.92 4.80 -4.14
CA THR A 119 -5.07 3.45 -3.58
C THR A 119 -3.75 2.92 -3.06
N PHE A 120 -3.70 2.56 -1.78
CA PHE A 120 -2.59 1.82 -1.19
C PHE A 120 -2.95 0.35 -1.11
N ALA A 121 -1.98 -0.50 -1.45
CA ALA A 121 -2.17 -1.94 -1.39
C ALA A 121 -0.97 -2.64 -0.77
N VAL A 122 -1.25 -3.64 0.06
CA VAL A 122 -0.26 -4.58 0.58
C VAL A 122 -0.60 -5.96 0.05
N ALA A 123 0.35 -6.56 -0.67
CA ALA A 123 0.27 -7.93 -1.13
C ALA A 123 1.12 -8.85 -0.23
N GLY A 124 0.56 -9.97 0.19
CA GLY A 124 1.23 -10.96 1.04
C GLY A 124 0.68 -12.37 0.83
N PRO A 125 1.16 -13.38 1.58
CA PRO A 125 0.59 -14.73 1.51
C PRO A 125 -0.87 -14.76 1.99
N THR A 126 -1.61 -15.80 1.61
CA THR A 126 -3.02 -16.00 2.01
C THR A 126 -3.27 -16.09 3.51
N ARG A 127 -2.21 -16.23 4.32
CA ARG A 127 -2.28 -16.27 5.80
C ARG A 127 -1.45 -15.15 6.43
N MET A 128 -1.57 -13.93 5.89
CA MET A 128 -0.94 -12.75 6.49
C MET A 128 -1.67 -12.28 7.75
N ASP A 129 -1.00 -11.50 8.60
CA ASP A 129 -1.63 -10.83 9.73
C ASP A 129 -2.46 -9.64 9.23
N TYR A 130 -3.74 -9.90 8.92
CA TYR A 130 -4.63 -8.89 8.39
C TYR A 130 -4.76 -7.70 9.32
N ARG A 131 -4.89 -7.91 10.64
CA ARG A 131 -5.04 -6.81 11.61
C ARG A 131 -3.86 -5.85 11.52
N LYS A 132 -2.64 -6.38 11.51
CA LYS A 132 -1.42 -5.60 11.34
C LYS A 132 -1.41 -4.81 10.03
N VAL A 133 -1.80 -5.46 8.93
CA VAL A 133 -1.85 -4.83 7.60
C VAL A 133 -2.92 -3.73 7.54
N MET A 134 -4.13 -3.97 8.07
CA MET A 134 -5.21 -2.97 8.09
C MET A 134 -4.79 -1.76 8.90
N ASN A 135 -4.20 -1.97 10.08
CA ASN A 135 -3.77 -0.89 10.95
C ASN A 135 -2.71 -0.01 10.26
N SER A 136 -1.75 -0.63 9.57
CA SER A 136 -0.77 0.12 8.79
C SER A 136 -1.42 0.93 7.67
N LEU A 137 -2.33 0.31 6.91
CA LEU A 137 -3.02 0.98 5.80
C LEU A 137 -3.90 2.14 6.28
N ASN A 138 -4.69 1.95 7.34
CA ASN A 138 -5.54 3.00 7.92
C ASN A 138 -4.72 4.21 8.37
N TYR A 139 -3.53 4.02 8.91
CA TYR A 139 -2.70 5.15 9.31
C TYR A 139 -2.16 5.95 8.13
N MET A 140 -2.00 5.31 6.95
CA MET A 140 -1.60 6.04 5.74
C MET A 140 -2.57 7.18 5.44
N GLU A 141 -3.84 7.05 5.80
CA GLU A 141 -4.85 8.12 5.69
C GLU A 141 -4.39 9.41 6.40
N THR A 142 -3.92 9.27 7.64
CA THR A 142 -3.48 10.41 8.46
C THR A 142 -2.25 11.07 7.83
N ILE A 143 -1.29 10.27 7.38
CA ILE A 143 -0.07 10.77 6.71
C ILE A 143 -0.42 11.50 5.41
N LEU A 144 -1.31 10.92 4.60
CA LEU A 144 -1.72 11.52 3.33
C LEU A 144 -2.50 12.80 3.55
N GLY A 145 -3.40 12.84 4.54
CA GLY A 145 -4.09 14.05 4.93
C GLY A 145 -3.11 15.19 5.21
N ASP A 146 -2.06 14.92 6.00
CA ASP A 146 -1.03 15.90 6.31
C ASP A 146 -0.22 16.34 5.07
N ILE A 147 0.19 15.38 4.22
CA ILE A 147 1.00 15.67 3.01
C ILE A 147 0.21 16.45 1.96
N ILE A 148 -1.04 16.06 1.72
CA ILE A 148 -1.92 16.71 0.74
C ILE A 148 -2.27 18.11 1.22
N TYR A 149 -2.57 18.27 2.52
CA TYR A 149 -2.81 19.58 3.12
C TYR A 149 -1.59 20.50 2.99
N ASP A 150 -0.37 20.00 3.22
CA ASP A 150 0.87 20.78 3.04
C ASP A 150 1.17 21.10 1.56
N LYS A 151 0.79 20.24 0.61
CA LYS A 151 0.89 20.54 -0.83
C LYS A 151 -0.10 21.63 -1.27
N ASN A 152 -1.33 21.64 -0.74
CA ASN A 152 -2.34 22.65 -1.09
C ASN A 152 -2.03 24.04 -0.51
N ASP A 153 -1.47 24.14 0.70
CA ASP A 153 -0.98 25.40 1.29
C ASP A 153 0.15 26.06 0.46
N LYS A 154 0.88 25.27 -0.33
CA LYS A 154 1.97 25.76 -1.21
C LYS A 154 1.49 26.22 -2.59
N LYS A 155 0.28 25.85 -3.03
CA LYS A 155 -0.28 26.30 -4.32
C LYS A 155 -1.01 27.65 -4.23
N GLU A 156 -1.44 28.09 -3.04
CA GLU A 156 -2.12 29.38 -2.85
C GLU A 156 -1.18 30.59 -2.66
N VAL A 157 0.15 30.38 -2.64
CA VAL A 157 1.16 31.45 -2.41
C VAL A 157 2.01 31.75 -3.66
N GLN A 158 1.54 31.39 -4.87
CA GLN A 158 2.14 31.82 -6.14
C GLN A 158 1.26 32.83 -6.89
#